data_AF-A0A503T661-F1
#
_entry.id   AF-A0A503T661-F1
#
_cell.length_a   1.000
_cell.length_b   1.000
_cell.length_c   1.000
_cell.angle_alpha   90.00
_cell.angle_beta   90.00
_cell.angle_gamma   90.00
#
_symmetry.space_group_name_H-M   'P 1'
#
loop_
_entity.id
_entity.type
_entity.pdbx_description
1 polymer ?
#
loop_
_entity_poly.entity_id
_entity_poly.type
_entity_poly.pdbx_seq_one_letter_code
_entity_poly.pdbx_strand_id
1 'polypeptide(L)'
;MQPSEPLPNQQDQIARDSLQHALALFNRAAEPNLALACGVLALRSLIHAATWHPDLPTVAKDVAPALQAAMRSAAPHIQQMAAGIIPSGHIDYALGCATYLLSASPGDDRANRMDFANMFAAELALLFHQNQIRLRGDPLFIDILDDRWNPTARPVTEWRH
;
A
#
# COMPACT_ATOMS: atom_id res chain seq x y z
N MET A 1 -14.99 -18.06 21.56
CA MET A 1 -14.11 -18.89 20.69
C MET A 1 -12.81 -18.13 20.55
N GLN A 2 -11.69 -18.65 21.07
CA GLN A 2 -10.39 -18.08 20.73
C GLN A 2 -10.06 -18.49 19.30
N PRO A 3 -9.59 -17.56 18.44
CA PRO A 3 -9.08 -17.94 17.14
C PRO A 3 -7.87 -18.85 17.35
N SER A 4 -7.98 -20.08 16.87
CA SER A 4 -6.89 -21.05 16.88
C SER A 4 -5.75 -20.50 16.01
N GLU A 5 -4.58 -20.31 16.61
CA GLU A 5 -3.39 -19.89 15.88
C GLU A 5 -3.07 -20.92 14.79
N PRO A 6 -2.84 -20.49 13.53
CA PRO A 6 -2.47 -21.39 12.45
C PRO A 6 -1.14 -22.09 12.75
N LEU A 7 -1.05 -23.37 12.39
CA LEU A 7 0.18 -24.16 12.57
C LEU A 7 1.36 -23.48 11.82
N PRO A 8 2.61 -23.63 12.28
CA PRO A 8 3.77 -22.95 11.67
C PRO A 8 3.87 -23.14 10.14
N ASN A 9 3.62 -24.34 9.63
CA ASN A 9 3.63 -24.62 8.17
C ASN A 9 2.50 -23.92 7.41
N GLN A 10 1.38 -23.60 8.08
CA GLN A 10 0.26 -22.87 7.49
C GLN A 10 0.55 -21.36 7.43
N GLN A 11 1.24 -20.81 8.42
CA GLN A 11 1.68 -19.40 8.42
C GLN A 11 2.66 -19.13 7.29
N ASP A 12 3.64 -20.02 7.10
CA ASP A 12 4.60 -19.96 5.99
C ASP A 12 3.89 -19.97 4.63
N GLN A 13 2.90 -20.85 4.45
CA GLN A 13 2.16 -20.95 3.21
C GLN A 13 1.33 -19.68 2.95
N ILE A 14 0.61 -19.17 3.94
CA ILE A 14 -0.17 -17.92 3.83
C ILE A 14 0.74 -16.75 3.44
N ALA A 15 1.93 -16.65 4.05
CA ALA A 15 2.90 -15.62 3.73
C ALA A 15 3.40 -15.75 2.28
N ARG A 16 3.75 -16.97 1.83
CA ARG A 16 4.17 -17.21 0.45
C ARG A 16 3.09 -16.87 -0.57
N ASP A 17 1.85 -17.31 -0.34
CA ASP A 17 0.72 -17.01 -1.22
C ASP A 17 0.48 -15.51 -1.32
N SER A 18 0.58 -14.81 -0.19
CA SER A 18 0.45 -13.35 -0.11
C SER A 18 1.57 -12.63 -0.86
N LEU A 19 2.81 -13.11 -0.76
CA LEU A 19 3.96 -12.57 -1.50
C LEU A 19 3.83 -12.81 -3.01
N GLN A 20 3.37 -13.99 -3.43
CA GLN A 20 3.10 -14.29 -4.84
C GLN A 20 1.97 -13.43 -5.41
N HIS A 21 0.91 -13.22 -4.62
CA HIS A 21 -0.18 -12.32 -4.98
C HIS A 21 0.31 -10.87 -5.11
N ALA A 22 1.14 -10.40 -4.16
CA ALA A 22 1.78 -9.09 -4.24
C ALA A 22 2.64 -8.94 -5.50
N LEU A 23 3.42 -9.96 -5.86
CA LEU A 23 4.23 -9.96 -7.08
C LEU A 23 3.36 -9.83 -8.34
N ALA A 24 2.32 -10.66 -8.45
CA ALA A 24 1.40 -10.60 -9.58
C ALA A 24 0.75 -9.22 -9.73
N LEU A 25 0.36 -8.60 -8.62
CA LEU A 25 -0.23 -7.27 -8.62
C LEU A 25 0.77 -6.17 -8.93
N PHE A 26 2.00 -6.21 -8.40
CA PHE A 26 3.02 -5.21 -8.77
C PHE A 26 3.39 -5.29 -10.25
N ASN A 27 3.43 -6.50 -10.84
CA ASN A 27 3.61 -6.64 -12.28
C ASN A 27 2.48 -5.96 -13.06
N ARG A 28 1.23 -6.10 -12.62
CA ARG A 28 0.08 -5.38 -13.22
C ARG A 28 0.09 -3.89 -12.93
N ALA A 29 0.66 -3.46 -11.80
CA ALA A 29 0.80 -2.05 -11.46
C ALA A 29 1.81 -1.32 -12.36
N ALA A 30 2.63 -2.05 -13.13
CA ALA A 30 3.43 -1.48 -14.21
C ALA A 30 2.59 -1.13 -15.46
N GLU A 31 1.31 -1.50 -15.51
CA GLU A 31 0.38 -1.01 -16.53
C GLU A 31 -0.21 0.34 -16.10
N PRO A 32 -0.16 1.40 -16.94
CA PRO A 32 -0.57 2.75 -16.55
C PRO A 32 -1.99 2.85 -15.94
N ASN A 33 -2.95 2.12 -16.51
CA ASN A 33 -4.35 2.19 -16.08
C ASN A 33 -4.65 1.39 -14.81
N LEU A 34 -3.72 0.54 -14.37
CA LEU A 34 -3.90 -0.35 -13.22
C LEU A 34 -2.99 0.02 -12.04
N ALA A 35 -2.06 0.96 -12.23
CA ALA A 35 -1.03 1.31 -11.27
C ALA A 35 -1.56 1.56 -9.85
N LEU A 36 -2.61 2.37 -9.69
CA LEU A 36 -3.19 2.67 -8.38
C LEU A 36 -3.89 1.46 -7.77
N ALA A 37 -4.84 0.85 -8.49
CA ALA A 37 -5.63 -0.26 -7.96
C ALA A 37 -4.76 -1.46 -7.61
N CYS A 38 -3.86 -1.85 -8.51
CA CYS A 38 -2.96 -2.97 -8.29
C CYS A 38 -1.87 -2.62 -7.27
N GLY A 39 -1.35 -1.38 -7.26
CA GLY A 39 -0.38 -0.94 -6.26
C GLY A 39 -0.91 -1.00 -4.82
N VAL A 40 -2.16 -0.55 -4.60
CA VAL A 40 -2.84 -0.66 -3.30
C VAL A 40 -2.95 -2.11 -2.85
N LEU A 41 -3.46 -2.98 -3.72
CA LEU A 41 -3.66 -4.39 -3.40
C LEU A 41 -2.31 -5.09 -3.17
N ALA A 42 -1.28 -4.76 -3.96
CA ALA A 42 0.04 -5.37 -3.85
C ALA A 42 0.70 -5.03 -2.51
N LEU A 43 0.66 -3.75 -2.11
CA LEU A 43 1.16 -3.32 -0.80
C LEU A 43 0.41 -4.01 0.34
N ARG A 44 -0.93 -4.09 0.27
CA ARG A 44 -1.74 -4.77 1.28
C ARG A 44 -1.39 -6.25 1.40
N SER A 45 -1.19 -6.96 0.29
CA SER A 45 -0.76 -8.37 0.32
C SER A 45 0.63 -8.55 0.93
N LEU A 46 1.57 -7.66 0.62
CA LEU A 46 2.91 -7.68 1.21
C LEU A 46 2.87 -7.40 2.73
N ILE A 47 2.11 -6.40 3.16
CA ILE A 47 1.93 -6.04 4.56
C ILE A 47 1.23 -7.19 5.31
N HIS A 48 0.24 -7.83 4.69
CA HIS A 48 -0.42 -9.01 5.25
C HIS A 48 0.59 -10.13 5.50
N ALA A 49 1.45 -10.44 4.51
CA ALA A 49 2.54 -11.41 4.69
C ALA A 49 3.47 -11.00 5.85
N ALA A 50 3.83 -9.72 5.93
CA ALA A 50 4.70 -9.19 6.98
C ALA A 50 4.07 -9.23 8.38
N THR A 51 2.75 -9.11 8.48
CA THR A 51 2.00 -9.17 9.74
C THR A 51 1.97 -10.60 10.29
N TRP A 52 1.77 -11.59 9.41
CA TRP A 52 1.62 -12.99 9.80
C TRP A 52 2.95 -13.74 9.92
N HIS A 53 4.03 -13.21 9.35
CA HIS A 53 5.34 -13.87 9.37
C HIS A 53 6.44 -12.89 9.82
N PRO A 54 6.80 -12.89 11.12
CA PRO A 54 7.81 -11.99 11.69
C PRO A 54 9.16 -12.06 10.97
N ASP A 55 9.55 -13.27 10.58
CA ASP A 55 10.77 -13.54 9.81
C ASP A 55 10.47 -13.67 8.30
N LEU A 56 9.71 -12.72 7.75
CA LEU A 56 9.35 -12.71 6.32
C LEU A 56 10.54 -12.97 5.37
N PRO A 57 11.77 -12.49 5.62
CA PRO A 57 12.91 -12.76 4.75
C PRO A 57 13.20 -14.24 4.53
N THR A 58 12.93 -15.13 5.49
CA THR A 58 13.22 -16.57 5.30
C THR A 58 12.26 -17.24 4.34
N VAL A 59 10.98 -16.88 4.35
CA VAL A 59 9.99 -17.39 3.40
C VAL A 59 9.99 -16.63 2.06
N ALA A 60 10.54 -15.42 2.04
CA ALA A 60 10.58 -14.58 0.85
C ALA A 60 11.81 -14.81 -0.05
N LYS A 61 12.80 -15.63 0.34
CA LYS A 61 14.09 -15.75 -0.36
C LYS A 61 13.98 -15.89 -1.88
N ASP A 62 13.06 -16.72 -2.35
CA ASP A 62 12.92 -17.03 -3.78
C ASP A 62 12.13 -15.96 -4.55
N VAL A 63 11.22 -15.26 -3.88
CA VAL A 63 10.31 -14.29 -4.50
C VAL A 63 10.78 -12.84 -4.33
N ALA A 64 11.60 -12.56 -3.31
CA ALA A 64 12.02 -11.21 -2.96
C ALA A 64 12.73 -10.46 -4.11
N PRO A 65 13.69 -11.03 -4.85
CA PRO A 65 14.32 -10.33 -5.96
C PRO A 65 13.33 -9.92 -7.06
N ALA A 66 12.41 -10.82 -7.41
CA ALA A 66 11.37 -10.57 -8.40
C ALA A 66 10.38 -9.51 -7.92
N LEU A 67 9.95 -9.59 -6.66
CA LEU A 67 9.03 -8.64 -6.04
C LEU A 67 9.63 -7.23 -5.95
N GLN A 68 10.91 -7.13 -5.60
CA GLN A 68 11.64 -5.87 -5.61
C GLN A 68 11.79 -5.28 -7.02
N ALA A 69 12.05 -6.12 -8.02
CA ALA A 69 12.09 -5.68 -9.41
C ALA A 69 10.71 -5.18 -9.88
N ALA A 70 9.63 -5.88 -9.53
CA ALA A 70 8.26 -5.48 -9.85
C ALA A 70 7.89 -4.15 -9.19
N MET A 71 8.24 -3.95 -7.91
CA MET A 71 8.03 -2.67 -7.22
C MET A 71 8.76 -1.51 -7.92
N ARG A 72 10.03 -1.71 -8.30
CA ARG A 72 10.79 -0.70 -9.07
C ARG A 72 10.16 -0.41 -10.44
N SER A 73 9.63 -1.43 -11.11
CA SER A 73 8.95 -1.27 -12.39
C SER A 73 7.62 -0.54 -12.27
N ALA A 74 6.88 -0.74 -11.17
CA ALA A 74 5.59 -0.10 -10.92
C ALA A 74 5.74 1.37 -10.46
N ALA A 75 6.82 1.69 -9.75
CA ALA A 75 7.09 3.02 -9.19
C ALA A 75 6.81 4.19 -10.15
N PRO A 76 7.36 4.26 -11.39
CA PRO A 76 7.12 5.38 -12.29
C PRO A 76 5.65 5.54 -12.67
N HIS A 77 4.90 4.44 -12.80
CA HIS A 77 3.47 4.50 -13.14
C HIS A 77 2.62 4.95 -11.95
N ILE A 78 2.97 4.52 -10.74
CA ILE A 78 2.34 5.01 -9.50
C ILE A 78 2.62 6.51 -9.34
N GLN A 79 3.87 6.94 -9.54
CA GLN A 79 4.27 8.36 -9.50
C GLN A 79 3.50 9.19 -10.53
N GLN A 80 3.37 8.70 -11.76
CA GLN A 80 2.60 9.37 -12.79
C GLN A 80 1.12 9.53 -12.39
N MET A 81 0.52 8.47 -11.85
CA MET A 81 -0.89 8.51 -11.42
C MET A 81 -1.15 9.35 -10.17
N ALA A 82 -0.12 9.55 -9.33
CA ALA A 82 -0.17 10.36 -8.13
C ALA A 82 0.40 11.78 -8.31
N ALA A 83 0.75 12.16 -9.55
CA ALA A 83 1.40 13.42 -9.84
C ALA A 83 0.58 14.62 -9.35
N GLY A 84 1.25 15.54 -8.65
CA GLY A 84 0.62 16.73 -8.06
C GLY A 84 -0.19 16.48 -6.77
N ILE A 85 -0.28 15.22 -6.31
CA ILE A 85 -1.01 14.84 -5.10
C ILE A 85 -0.07 14.23 -4.06
N ILE A 86 0.75 13.25 -4.46
CA ILE A 86 1.75 12.62 -3.59
C ILE A 86 3.16 12.95 -4.12
N PRO A 87 4.08 13.48 -3.30
CA PRO A 87 5.46 13.72 -3.72
C PRO A 87 6.16 12.43 -4.16
N SER A 88 6.90 12.46 -5.27
CA SER A 88 7.62 11.28 -5.78
C SER A 88 8.60 10.69 -4.77
N GLY A 89 9.30 11.53 -4.01
CA GLY A 89 10.20 11.09 -2.94
C GLY A 89 9.48 10.35 -1.81
N HIS A 90 8.21 10.65 -1.54
CA HIS A 90 7.39 9.87 -0.60
C HIS A 90 7.13 8.47 -1.18
N ILE A 91 6.71 8.39 -2.44
CA ILE A 91 6.46 7.11 -3.12
C ILE A 91 7.72 6.23 -3.11
N ASP A 92 8.87 6.80 -3.45
CA ASP A 92 10.15 6.07 -3.45
C ASP A 92 10.54 5.60 -2.05
N TYR A 93 10.36 6.46 -1.04
CA TYR A 93 10.63 6.10 0.36
C TYR A 93 9.72 4.96 0.83
N ALA A 94 8.42 5.04 0.58
CA ALA A 94 7.45 4.05 1.01
C ALA A 94 7.63 2.70 0.30
N LEU A 95 7.92 2.69 -1.00
CA LEU A 95 8.29 1.48 -1.74
C LEU A 95 9.64 0.91 -1.26
N GLY A 96 10.55 1.78 -0.84
CA GLY A 96 11.76 1.41 -0.11
C GLY A 96 11.44 0.68 1.19
N CYS A 97 10.59 1.26 2.06
CA CYS A 97 10.14 0.64 3.30
C CYS A 97 9.50 -0.74 3.06
N ALA A 98 8.64 -0.86 2.05
CA ALA A 98 8.03 -2.13 1.63
C ALA A 98 9.09 -3.15 1.18
N THR A 99 10.06 -2.72 0.36
CA THR A 99 11.20 -3.55 -0.06
C THR A 99 12.00 -4.06 1.13
N TYR A 100 12.22 -3.22 2.13
CA TYR A 100 12.95 -3.58 3.34
C TYR A 100 12.26 -4.65 4.19
N LEU A 101 10.94 -4.83 4.08
CA LEU A 101 10.24 -5.92 4.78
C LEU A 101 10.68 -7.31 4.30
N LEU A 102 11.22 -7.40 3.08
CA LEU A 102 11.72 -8.62 2.44
C LEU A 102 13.19 -8.92 2.80
N SER A 103 13.86 -8.01 3.49
CA SER A 103 15.29 -8.09 3.78
C SER A 103 15.53 -8.43 5.25
N ALA A 104 16.49 -9.31 5.54
CA ALA A 104 16.99 -9.55 6.89
C ALA A 104 17.86 -8.36 7.32
N SER A 105 17.23 -7.23 7.63
CA SER A 105 17.94 -6.01 8.05
C SER A 105 18.21 -6.10 9.56
N PRO A 106 19.45 -5.88 10.03
CA PRO A 106 19.75 -5.73 11.44
C PRO A 106 19.20 -4.37 11.92
N GLY A 107 18.22 -4.40 12.84
CA GLY A 107 17.63 -3.22 13.49
C GLY A 107 16.12 -3.35 13.71
N ASP A 108 15.65 -2.87 14.87
CA ASP A 108 14.25 -2.97 15.35
C ASP A 108 13.23 -2.11 14.57
N ASP A 109 13.58 -1.54 13.42
CA ASP A 109 12.72 -0.62 12.65
C ASP A 109 11.63 -1.32 11.80
N ARG A 110 11.41 -2.62 11.98
CA ARG A 110 10.39 -3.37 11.21
C ARG A 110 8.99 -2.76 11.39
N ALA A 111 8.62 -2.41 12.62
CA ALA A 111 7.32 -1.80 12.93
C ALA A 111 7.16 -0.47 12.19
N ASN A 112 8.14 0.43 12.32
CA ASN A 112 8.14 1.72 11.62
C ASN A 112 8.00 1.56 10.10
N ARG A 113 8.72 0.61 9.50
CA ARG A 113 8.65 0.35 8.04
C ARG A 113 7.31 -0.22 7.61
N MET A 114 6.70 -1.06 8.45
CA MET A 114 5.35 -1.59 8.22
C MET A 114 4.31 -0.48 8.34
N ASP A 115 4.43 0.42 9.31
CA ASP A 115 3.56 1.58 9.47
C ASP A 115 3.65 2.52 8.28
N PHE A 116 4.86 2.84 7.80
CA PHE A 116 5.04 3.65 6.59
C PHE A 116 4.45 2.99 5.34
N ALA A 117 4.66 1.68 5.16
CA ALA A 117 4.05 0.96 4.04
C ALA A 117 2.51 0.96 4.12
N ASN A 118 1.94 0.85 5.32
CA ASN A 118 0.51 0.95 5.57
C ASN A 118 -0.05 2.34 5.29
N MET A 119 0.61 3.39 5.77
CA MET A 119 0.24 4.77 5.50
C MET A 119 0.20 5.02 3.99
N PHE A 120 1.25 4.60 3.27
CA PHE A 120 1.29 4.76 1.84
C PHE A 120 0.22 3.95 1.10
N ALA A 121 -0.06 2.71 1.52
CA ALA A 121 -1.16 1.93 0.97
C ALA A 121 -2.53 2.61 1.18
N ALA A 122 -2.72 3.29 2.31
CA ALA A 122 -3.92 4.08 2.59
C ALA A 122 -4.01 5.33 1.72
N GLU A 123 -2.90 6.05 1.51
CA GLU A 123 -2.85 7.21 0.61
C GLU A 123 -3.18 6.83 -0.84
N LEU A 124 -2.60 5.74 -1.34
CA LEU A 124 -2.93 5.23 -2.67
C LEU A 124 -4.39 4.78 -2.77
N ALA A 125 -4.94 4.18 -1.72
CA ALA A 125 -6.34 3.77 -1.68
C ALA A 125 -7.28 4.98 -1.72
N LEU A 126 -6.97 6.03 -0.95
CA LEU A 126 -7.70 7.28 -0.97
C LEU A 126 -7.68 7.88 -2.38
N LEU A 127 -6.51 8.01 -2.99
CA LEU A 127 -6.36 8.55 -4.34
C LEU A 127 -7.14 7.72 -5.37
N PHE A 128 -7.06 6.39 -5.30
CA PHE A 128 -7.83 5.49 -6.16
C PHE A 128 -9.34 5.75 -6.04
N HIS A 129 -9.87 5.81 -4.81
CA HIS A 129 -11.29 6.01 -4.59
C HIS A 129 -11.75 7.41 -5.00
N GLN A 130 -10.95 8.45 -4.77
CA GLN A 130 -11.23 9.80 -5.27
C GLN A 130 -11.35 9.82 -6.81
N ASN A 131 -10.45 9.12 -7.51
CA ASN A 131 -10.53 9.00 -8.96
C ASN A 131 -11.79 8.24 -9.41
N GLN A 132 -12.15 7.16 -8.73
CA GLN A 132 -13.37 6.40 -9.03
C GLN A 132 -14.65 7.23 -8.83
N ILE A 133 -14.69 8.04 -7.77
CA ILE A 133 -15.81 8.94 -7.49
C ILE A 133 -15.94 10.01 -8.60
N ARG A 134 -14.83 10.66 -8.96
CA ARG A 134 -14.81 11.65 -10.06
C ARG A 134 -15.28 11.05 -11.39
N LEU A 135 -14.83 9.83 -11.71
CA LEU A 135 -15.25 9.13 -12.93
C LEU A 135 -16.74 8.80 -12.96
N ARG A 136 -17.37 8.59 -11.80
CA ARG A 136 -18.82 8.35 -11.72
C ARG A 136 -19.66 9.62 -11.86
N GLY A 137 -19.04 10.79 -11.68
CA GLY A 137 -19.71 12.07 -11.86
C GLY A 137 -20.73 12.42 -10.77
N ASP A 138 -20.57 11.89 -9.54
CA ASP A 138 -21.48 12.21 -8.44
C ASP A 138 -21.27 13.67 -7.97
N PRO A 139 -22.24 14.57 -8.20
CA PRO A 139 -22.05 16.01 -7.95
C PRO A 139 -21.74 16.32 -6.49
N LEU A 140 -22.38 15.62 -5.55
CA LEU A 140 -22.24 15.88 -4.11
C LEU A 140 -20.82 15.55 -3.63
N PHE A 141 -20.20 14.53 -4.22
CA PHE A 141 -18.84 14.17 -3.88
C PHE A 141 -17.79 14.96 -4.64
N ILE A 142 -18.08 15.42 -5.87
CA ILE A 142 -17.17 16.32 -6.59
C ILE A 142 -17.01 17.62 -5.79
N ASP A 143 -18.10 18.18 -5.27
CA ASP A 143 -18.04 19.38 -4.43
C ASP A 143 -17.18 19.15 -3.17
N ILE A 144 -17.35 18.01 -2.47
CA ILE A 144 -16.54 17.65 -1.29
C ILE A 144 -15.05 17.49 -1.64
N LEU A 145 -14.74 16.95 -2.82
CA LEU A 145 -13.35 16.72 -3.27
C LEU A 145 -12.68 18.00 -3.76
N ASP A 146 -13.43 18.91 -4.38
CA ASP A 146 -12.92 20.16 -4.95
C ASP A 146 -12.81 21.28 -3.90
N ASP A 147 -13.66 21.29 -2.86
CA ASP A 147 -13.56 22.23 -1.74
C ASP A 147 -12.28 22.08 -0.92
N ARG A 148 -11.53 20.98 -1.12
CA ARG A 148 -10.41 20.51 -0.29
C ARG A 148 -10.81 20.47 1.18
N TRP A 149 -10.86 19.26 1.71
CA TRP A 149 -10.63 18.97 3.13
C TRP A 149 -9.37 19.72 3.62
N ASN A 150 -9.56 20.96 4.09
CA ASN A 150 -8.66 21.67 4.95
C ASN A 150 -9.23 21.46 6.36
N PRO A 151 -8.72 20.48 7.13
CA PRO A 151 -9.22 20.18 8.47
C PRO A 151 -9.02 21.35 9.46
N THR A 152 -8.41 22.46 9.01
CA THR A 152 -8.27 23.72 9.76
C THR A 152 -9.12 24.87 9.23
N ALA A 153 -9.85 24.72 8.11
CA ALA A 153 -10.59 25.83 7.47
C ALA A 153 -11.99 26.12 8.04
N ARG A 154 -12.60 25.22 8.81
CA ARG A 154 -13.88 25.50 9.47
C ARG A 154 -13.67 25.65 10.98
N PRO A 155 -13.86 26.86 11.57
CA PRO A 155 -13.91 26.97 13.01
C PRO A 155 -15.09 26.13 13.54
N VAL A 156 -14.83 25.39 14.61
CA VAL A 156 -15.72 24.40 15.26
C VAL A 156 -16.86 25.09 16.03
N THR A 157 -17.51 26.10 15.46
CA THR A 157 -18.52 26.90 16.16
C THR A 157 -19.96 26.72 15.70
N GLU A 158 -20.22 25.95 14.63
CA GLU A 158 -21.57 25.90 14.03
C GLU A 158 -22.18 24.50 13.94
N TRP A 159 -22.06 23.70 15.00
CA TRP A 159 -22.95 22.56 15.22
C TRP A 159 -23.71 22.74 16.52
N ARG A 160 -24.73 23.61 16.47
CA ARG A 160 -25.82 23.65 17.45
C ARG A 160 -27.13 23.88 16.72
N HIS A 161 -27.89 22.80 16.53
CA HIS A 161 -29.35 22.81 16.56
C HIS A 161 -29.83 21.56 17.28
#